data_AF-A0A963IJL7-F1
#
_entry.id   AF-A0A963IJL7-F1
#
_cell.length_a   1.000
_cell.length_b   1.000
_cell.length_c   1.000
_cell.angle_alpha   90.00
_cell.angle_beta   90.00
_cell.angle_gamma   90.00
#
_symmetry.space_group_name_H-M   'P 1'
#
loop_
_entity.id
_entity.type
_entity.pdbx_description
1 polymer ?
#
loop_
_entity_poly.entity_id
_entity_poly.type
_entity_poly.pdbx_seq_one_letter_code
_entity_poly.pdbx_strand_id
1 'polypeptide(L)'
;NCASVGCPMLNNEAFVAERLDAQLEQQTRRFLADRSRNRFDARSGTLLVSQIFDWYGKDFSSGYRGITSLRQFLGNYADLLAATPAEQALVRQGLVEIDYLEYDWALNDPQR
;
A
#
# COMPACT_ATOMS: atom_id res chain seq x y z
N ASN A 1 24.18 -20.70 -37.84
CA ASN A 1 24.55 -20.04 -39.11
C ASN A 1 23.46 -19.01 -39.38
N CYS A 2 23.61 -17.70 -39.26
CA CYS A 2 24.71 -16.73 -39.12
C CYS A 2 24.01 -15.36 -39.39
N ALA A 3 24.46 -14.18 -39.00
CA ALA A 3 25.32 -13.66 -37.95
C ALA A 3 25.17 -12.13 -38.05
N SER A 4 25.09 -11.46 -36.92
CA SER A 4 25.58 -10.10 -36.79
C SER A 4 25.94 -9.87 -35.33
N VAL A 5 27.15 -9.33 -35.17
CA VAL A 5 27.86 -9.05 -33.93
C VAL A 5 27.00 -8.11 -33.07
N GLY A 6 26.53 -8.59 -31.91
CA GLY A 6 25.81 -7.76 -30.94
C GLY A 6 24.51 -8.33 -30.37
N CYS A 7 24.27 -9.65 -30.40
CA CYS A 7 23.17 -10.21 -29.60
C CYS A 7 23.46 -9.91 -28.12
N PRO A 8 22.67 -9.05 -27.44
CA PRO A 8 22.87 -8.83 -26.04
C PRO A 8 22.67 -10.17 -25.33
N MET A 9 23.59 -10.49 -24.44
CA MET A 9 23.35 -11.47 -23.39
C MET A 9 22.08 -10.99 -22.67
N LEU A 10 20.93 -11.59 -22.98
CA LEU A 10 19.70 -11.40 -22.21
C LEU A 10 19.88 -12.12 -20.87
N ASN A 11 20.77 -11.56 -20.06
CA ASN A 11 20.81 -11.76 -18.62
C ASN A 11 20.04 -10.59 -18.01
N ASN A 12 18.96 -10.88 -17.25
CA ASN A 12 18.46 -10.13 -16.07
C ASN A 12 16.94 -10.00 -15.91
N GLU A 13 16.07 -10.67 -16.67
CA GLU A 13 14.62 -10.37 -16.59
C GLU A 13 13.90 -10.86 -15.32
N ALA A 14 14.44 -11.82 -14.56
CA ALA A 14 13.90 -12.14 -13.23
C ALA A 14 14.38 -11.14 -12.14
N PHE A 15 15.58 -10.57 -12.30
CA PHE A 15 16.19 -9.69 -11.29
C PHE A 15 15.56 -8.28 -11.24
N VAL A 16 14.77 -7.88 -12.23
CA VAL A 16 14.15 -6.54 -12.27
C VAL A 16 12.74 -6.53 -11.69
N ALA A 17 11.96 -7.61 -11.86
CA ALA A 17 10.62 -7.72 -11.28
C ALA A 17 10.66 -7.84 -9.74
N GLU A 18 11.56 -8.67 -9.21
CA GLU A 18 11.70 -8.86 -7.75
C GLU A 18 12.20 -7.59 -7.04
N ARG A 19 13.09 -6.84 -7.69
CA ARG A 19 13.57 -5.55 -7.18
C ARG A 19 12.47 -4.51 -7.20
N LEU A 20 11.66 -4.47 -8.26
CA LEU A 20 10.50 -3.58 -8.36
C LEU A 20 9.48 -3.92 -7.26
N ASP A 21 9.21 -5.21 -7.03
CA ASP A 21 8.30 -5.66 -5.98
C ASP A 21 8.78 -5.30 -4.58
N ALA A 22 10.07 -5.48 -4.30
CA ALA A 22 10.65 -5.10 -3.03
C ALA A 22 10.62 -3.57 -2.81
N GLN A 23 10.84 -2.78 -3.87
CA GLN A 23 10.74 -1.32 -3.81
C GLN A 23 9.29 -0.87 -3.56
N LEU A 24 8.32 -1.44 -4.28
CA LEU A 24 6.90 -1.15 -4.09
C LEU A 24 6.43 -1.53 -2.68
N GLU A 25 6.84 -2.69 -2.18
CA GLU A 25 6.55 -3.12 -0.81
C GLU A 25 7.18 -2.18 0.22
N GLN A 26 8.42 -1.74 0.01
CA GLN A 26 9.07 -0.77 0.89
C GLN A 26 8.32 0.57 0.92
N GLN A 27 7.92 1.10 -0.24
CA GLN A 27 7.16 2.35 -0.31
C GLN A 27 5.78 2.20 0.31
N THR A 28 5.11 1.07 0.10
CA THR A 28 3.82 0.75 0.71
C THR A 28 3.92 0.75 2.23
N ARG A 29 4.90 0.05 2.79
CA ARG A 29 5.14 0.03 4.24
C ARG A 29 5.44 1.42 4.80
N ARG A 30 6.28 2.20 4.12
CA ARG A 30 6.60 3.58 4.54
C ARG A 30 5.35 4.46 4.55
N PHE A 31 4.54 4.38 3.50
CA PHE A 31 3.30 5.13 3.39
C PHE A 31 2.30 4.75 4.50
N LEU A 32 2.07 3.45 4.71
CA LEU A 32 1.14 2.95 5.72
C LEU A 32 1.60 3.21 7.16
N ALA A 33 2.91 3.33 7.40
CA ALA A 33 3.45 3.65 8.71
C ALA A 33 3.32 5.15 9.08
N ASP A 34 3.05 6.03 8.11
CA ASP A 34 2.84 7.45 8.37
C ASP A 34 1.52 7.69 9.10
N ARG A 35 1.59 7.93 10.42
CA ARG A 35 0.42 8.14 11.29
C ARG A 35 -0.37 9.40 10.97
N SER A 36 0.23 10.39 10.30
CA SER A 36 -0.52 11.56 9.82
C SER A 36 -1.53 11.18 8.74
N ARG A 37 -1.26 10.08 8.01
CA ARG A 37 -2.06 9.60 6.88
C ARG A 37 -2.83 8.33 7.18
N ASN A 38 -2.32 7.46 8.05
CA ASN A 38 -2.85 6.11 8.24
C ASN A 38 -2.75 5.71 9.72
N ARG A 39 -3.88 5.57 10.40
CA ARG A 39 -3.92 5.17 11.81
C ARG A 39 -5.29 4.63 12.23
N PHE A 40 -5.26 3.65 13.12
CA PHE A 40 -6.44 3.32 13.91
C PHE A 40 -6.66 4.38 15.00
N ASP A 41 -7.87 4.93 15.06
CA ASP A 41 -8.31 5.80 16.14
C ASP A 41 -9.10 5.01 17.17
N ALA A 42 -8.45 4.71 18.31
CA ALA A 42 -9.07 3.94 19.39
C ALA A 42 -10.27 4.64 20.05
N ARG A 43 -10.42 5.96 19.90
CA ARG A 43 -11.57 6.69 20.48
C ARG A 43 -12.84 6.44 19.71
N SER A 44 -12.75 6.40 18.38
CA SER A 44 -13.88 6.16 17.47
C SER A 44 -14.00 4.70 17.03
N GLY A 45 -12.96 3.89 17.23
CA GLY A 45 -12.91 2.51 16.72
C GLY A 45 -12.75 2.44 15.19
N THR A 46 -12.29 3.51 14.56
CA THR A 46 -12.25 3.66 13.09
C THR A 46 -10.81 3.63 12.59
N LEU A 47 -10.59 3.00 11.44
CA LEU A 47 -9.33 3.05 10.71
C LEU A 47 -9.35 4.26 9.76
N LEU A 48 -8.62 5.30 10.15
CA LEU A 48 -8.45 6.52 9.37
C LEU A 48 -7.31 6.32 8.38
N VAL A 49 -7.61 6.39 7.08
CA VAL A 49 -6.62 6.20 6.01
C VAL A 49 -6.60 7.37 5.04
N SER A 50 -5.52 7.49 4.28
CA SER A 50 -5.39 8.55 3.29
C SER A 50 -6.49 8.48 2.21
N GLN A 51 -6.98 9.65 1.78
CA GLN A 51 -7.91 9.80 0.66
C GLN A 51 -7.45 9.13 -0.65
N ILE A 52 -6.16 8.81 -0.81
CA ILE A 52 -5.68 8.03 -1.96
C ILE A 52 -6.42 6.68 -2.08
N PHE A 53 -6.79 6.07 -0.95
CA PHE A 53 -7.51 4.81 -0.94
C PHE A 53 -8.97 4.94 -1.39
N ASP A 54 -9.55 6.13 -1.31
CA ASP A 54 -10.87 6.43 -1.86
C ASP A 54 -10.78 6.55 -3.38
N TRP A 55 -9.83 7.36 -3.88
CA TRP A 55 -9.64 7.59 -5.32
C TRP A 55 -9.32 6.32 -6.11
N TYR A 56 -8.50 5.44 -5.53
CA TYR A 56 -8.08 4.17 -6.15
C TYR A 56 -8.78 2.95 -5.54
N GLY A 57 -9.90 3.14 -4.82
CA GLY A 57 -10.59 2.06 -4.12
C GLY A 57 -10.96 0.86 -5.00
N LYS A 58 -11.26 1.11 -6.28
CA LYS A 58 -11.61 0.07 -7.28
C LYS A 58 -10.43 -0.86 -7.60
N ASP A 59 -9.21 -0.36 -7.53
CA ASP A 59 -8.01 -1.14 -7.88
C ASP A 59 -7.77 -2.27 -6.86
N PHE A 60 -8.17 -2.06 -5.61
CA PHE A 60 -8.12 -3.08 -4.55
C PHE A 60 -9.15 -4.19 -4.69
N SER A 61 -10.10 -4.07 -5.62
CA SER A 61 -11.12 -5.10 -5.90
C SER A 61 -10.78 -5.93 -7.14
N SER A 62 -9.63 -5.69 -7.78
CA SER A 62 -9.25 -6.29 -9.07
C SER A 62 -8.77 -7.74 -8.98
N GLY A 63 -8.54 -8.29 -7.77
CA GLY A 63 -7.99 -9.63 -7.59
C GLY A 63 -6.47 -9.71 -7.70
N TYR A 64 -5.77 -8.60 -7.94
CA TYR A 64 -4.32 -8.58 -8.05
C TYR A 64 -3.66 -9.14 -6.78
N ARG A 65 -2.77 -10.14 -6.94
CA ARG A 65 -2.12 -10.87 -5.83
C ARG A 65 -3.09 -11.50 -4.81
N GLY A 66 -4.31 -11.82 -5.22
CA GLY A 66 -5.34 -12.37 -4.33
C GLY A 66 -5.97 -11.35 -3.37
N ILE A 67 -5.70 -10.06 -3.58
CA ILE A 67 -6.38 -8.96 -2.89
C ILE A 67 -7.72 -8.71 -3.59
N THR A 68 -8.80 -8.81 -2.83
CA THR A 68 -10.18 -8.69 -3.32
C THR A 68 -10.93 -7.51 -2.70
N SER A 69 -10.32 -6.82 -1.72
CA SER A 69 -10.86 -5.60 -1.14
C SER A 69 -9.78 -4.74 -0.49
N LEU A 70 -10.08 -3.44 -0.32
CA LEU A 70 -9.25 -2.52 0.47
C LEU A 70 -9.07 -3.01 1.91
N ARG A 71 -10.12 -3.57 2.53
CA ARG A 71 -10.05 -4.13 3.90
C ARG A 71 -9.04 -5.26 3.99
N GLN A 72 -9.04 -6.17 3.02
CA GLN A 72 -8.07 -7.26 2.96
C GLN A 72 -6.64 -6.72 2.77
N PHE A 73 -6.46 -5.73 1.89
CA PHE A 73 -5.16 -5.08 1.69
C PHE A 73 -4.63 -4.46 2.98
N LEU A 74 -5.41 -3.61 3.64
CA LEU A 74 -5.01 -2.95 4.88
C LEU A 74 -4.80 -3.96 6.02
N GLY A 75 -5.59 -5.04 6.05
CA GLY A 75 -5.44 -6.15 6.99
C GLY A 75 -4.04 -6.78 6.96
N ASN A 76 -3.41 -6.89 5.78
CA ASN A 76 -2.04 -7.43 5.65
C ASN A 76 -0.97 -6.55 6.32
N TYR A 77 -1.29 -5.29 6.60
CA TYR A 77 -0.38 -4.31 7.20
C TYR A 77 -0.88 -3.78 8.55
N ALA A 78 -1.74 -4.54 9.24
CA ALA A 78 -2.35 -4.10 10.49
C ALA A 78 -1.35 -3.68 11.56
N ASP A 79 -0.16 -4.28 11.58
CA ASP A 79 0.96 -3.92 12.49
C ASP A 79 1.47 -2.50 12.29
N LEU A 80 1.38 -1.97 11.08
CA LEU A 80 1.72 -0.58 10.77
C LEU A 80 0.56 0.38 11.09
N LEU A 81 -0.67 -0.13 11.09
CA LEU A 81 -1.91 0.66 11.18
C LEU A 81 -2.47 0.78 12.59
N ALA A 82 -2.16 -0.14 13.49
CA ALA A 82 -2.69 -0.18 14.85
C ALA A 82 -1.60 -0.44 15.89
N ALA A 83 -1.79 0.07 17.11
CA ALA A 83 -0.76 0.06 18.14
C ALA A 83 -0.78 -1.23 18.97
N THR A 84 -1.99 -1.73 19.30
CA THR A 84 -2.13 -2.89 20.18
C THR A 84 -2.49 -4.17 19.41
N PRO A 85 -2.13 -5.36 19.92
CA PRO A 85 -2.50 -6.63 19.27
C PRO A 85 -4.01 -6.80 19.06
N ALA A 86 -4.83 -6.26 19.97
CA ALA A 86 -6.29 -6.31 19.87
C ALA A 86 -6.81 -5.47 18.69
N GLU A 87 -6.32 -4.24 18.56
CA GLU A 87 -6.65 -3.36 17.44
C GLU A 87 -6.16 -3.95 16.11
N GLN A 88 -4.94 -4.47 16.09
CA GLN A 88 -4.39 -5.14 14.90
C GLN A 88 -5.26 -6.33 14.48
N ALA A 89 -5.80 -7.10 15.43
CA ALA A 89 -6.70 -8.21 15.13
C ALA A 89 -8.00 -7.71 14.46
N LEU A 90 -8.59 -6.61 14.93
CA LEU A 90 -9.76 -6.00 14.31
C LEU A 90 -9.48 -5.57 12.86
N VAL A 91 -8.33 -4.91 12.63
CA VAL A 91 -7.91 -4.49 11.29
C VAL A 91 -7.66 -5.70 10.38
N ARG A 92 -6.93 -6.73 10.85
CA ARG A 92 -6.67 -7.98 10.10
C ARG A 92 -7.96 -8.68 9.69
N GLN A 93 -8.97 -8.66 10.55
CA GLN A 93 -10.27 -9.29 10.31
C GLN A 93 -11.21 -8.41 9.47
N GLY A 94 -10.82 -7.17 9.15
CA GLY A 94 -11.64 -6.23 8.39
C GLY A 94 -12.88 -5.71 9.16
N LEU A 95 -12.88 -5.83 10.49
CA LEU A 95 -14.00 -5.50 11.39
C LEU A 95 -14.03 -4.02 11.81
N VAL A 96 -13.13 -3.20 11.28
CA VAL A 96 -13.04 -1.77 11.56
C VAL A 96 -13.79 -0.98 10.51
N GLU A 97 -14.47 0.10 10.88
CA GLU A 97 -14.90 1.07 9.87
C GLU A 97 -13.68 1.75 9.24
N ILE A 98 -13.77 2.08 7.96
CA ILE A 98 -12.74 2.81 7.23
C ILE A 98 -13.29 4.20 6.94
N ASP A 99 -12.55 5.21 7.36
CA ASP A 99 -12.84 6.60 7.02
C ASP A 99 -11.60 7.27 6.44
N TYR A 100 -11.82 8.29 5.62
CA TYR A 100 -10.78 8.92 4.81
C TYR A 100 -10.40 10.27 5.40
N LEU A 101 -9.13 10.43 5.74
CA LEU A 101 -8.59 11.72 6.11
C LEU A 101 -8.64 12.65 4.90
N GLU A 102 -9.18 13.86 5.10
CA GLU A 102 -9.13 14.90 4.09
C GLU A 102 -7.69 15.10 3.62
N TYR A 103 -7.49 14.99 2.31
CA TYR A 103 -6.18 15.20 1.73
C TYR A 103 -5.80 16.68 1.91
N ASP A 104 -4.68 16.96 2.57
CA ASP A 104 -4.09 18.30 2.55
C ASP A 104 -3.28 18.46 1.26
N TRP A 105 -3.80 19.28 0.34
CA TRP A 105 -3.22 19.48 -0.98
C TRP A 105 -1.92 20.30 -0.92
N ALA A 106 -1.54 20.82 0.25
CA ALA A 106 -0.33 21.61 0.46
C ALA A 106 0.98 20.85 0.15
N LEU A 107 0.94 19.51 0.05
CA LEU A 107 2.10 18.67 -0.26
C LEU A 107 2.47 18.61 -1.75
N ASN A 108 1.64 19.15 -2.64
CA ASN A 108 1.96 19.29 -4.06
C ASN A 108 2.32 20.73 -4.47
N ASP A 109 2.52 21.64 -3.51
CA ASP A 109 3.01 22.98 -3.84
C ASP A 109 4.54 22.91 -4.04
N PRO A 110 5.05 23.02 -5.28
CA PRO A 110 6.49 23.17 -5.46
C PRO A 110 6.82 24.55 -4.93
N GLN A 111 7.34 24.62 -3.69
CA GLN A 111 7.94 25.85 -3.18
C GLN A 111 8.91 26.37 -4.23
N ARG A 112 8.54 27.53 -4.80
CA ARG A 112 9.31 28.28 -5.80
C ARG A 112 10.69 28.67 -5.29
#